data_AF-A0A229FNW0-F1
#
_entry.id   AF-A0A229FNW0-F1
#
_cell.length_a   1.000
_cell.length_b   1.000
_cell.length_c   1.000
_cell.angle_alpha   90.00
_cell.angle_beta   90.00
_cell.angle_gamma   90.00
#
_symmetry.space_group_name_H-M   'P 1'
#
loop_
_entity.id
_entity.type
_entity.pdbx_description
1 polymer ?
#
loop_
_entity_poly.entity_id
_entity_poly.type
_entity_poly.pdbx_seq_one_letter_code
_entity_poly.pdbx_strand_id
1 'polypeptide(L)' 'TDDGETLALGGITITAMYVPGHTRADMAYIATDDEKTVVFVGDTLFAPDVGTARCDFPGGDAKNLYQSIKKLLELPD' A
#
# COMPACT_ATOMS: atom_id res chain seq x y z
N THR A 1 4.66 1.54 -12.17
CA THR A 1 3.87 0.33 -11.93
C THR A 1 2.43 0.75 -11.92
N ASP A 2 1.59 0.07 -12.67
CA ASP A 2 0.15 0.35 -12.70
C ASP A 2 -0.58 -0.43 -11.59
N ASP A 3 -1.78 0.02 -11.20
CA ASP A 3 -2.61 -0.70 -10.23
C ASP A 3 -2.96 -2.10 -10.76
N GLY A 4 -2.68 -3.13 -9.96
CA GLY A 4 -2.87 -4.53 -10.33
C GLY A 4 -1.76 -5.13 -11.20
N GLU A 5 -0.72 -4.37 -11.56
CA GLU A 5 0.44 -4.92 -12.26
C GLU A 5 1.15 -5.96 -11.38
N THR A 6 1.54 -7.08 -11.98
CA THR A 6 2.21 -8.19 -11.28
C THR A 6 3.66 -8.31 -11.73
N LEU A 7 4.53 -8.60 -10.76
CA LEU A 7 5.96 -8.81 -10.94
C LEU A 7 6.31 -10.16 -10.32
N ALA A 8 7.07 -10.98 -11.05
CA ALA A 8 7.56 -12.26 -10.55
C ALA A 8 8.96 -12.10 -9.94
N LEU A 9 9.15 -12.65 -8.74
CA LEU A 9 10.44 -12.69 -8.05
C LEU A 9 10.67 -14.12 -7.51
N GLY A 10 11.25 -14.98 -8.34
CA GLY A 10 11.36 -16.40 -8.01
C GLY A 10 9.98 -17.05 -7.85
N GLY A 11 9.74 -17.68 -6.69
CA GLY A 11 8.43 -18.23 -6.32
C GLY A 11 7.44 -17.21 -5.75
N ILE A 12 7.80 -15.93 -5.69
CA ILE A 12 6.96 -14.87 -5.12
C ILE A 12 6.27 -14.11 -6.25
N THR A 13 4.96 -13.94 -6.14
CA THR A 13 4.20 -12.99 -6.96
C THR A 13 4.02 -11.69 -6.19
N ILE A 14 4.42 -10.57 -6.79
CA ILE A 14 4.25 -9.23 -6.21
C ILE A 14 3.19 -8.50 -7.02
N THR A 15 2.08 -8.14 -6.38
CA THR A 15 1.02 -7.33 -6.99
C THR A 15 1.14 -5.88 -6.50
N ALA A 16 1.24 -4.94 -7.43
CA ALA A 16 1.26 -3.52 -7.13
C ALA A 16 -0.17 -3.02 -6.86
N MET A 17 -0.37 -2.30 -5.77
CA MET A 17 -1.65 -1.72 -5.38
C MET A 17 -1.52 -0.21 -5.23
N TYR A 18 -2.28 0.55 -6.00
CA TYR A 18 -2.30 2.00 -5.90
C TYR A 18 -2.99 2.46 -4.61
N VAL A 19 -2.28 3.26 -3.82
CA VAL A 19 -2.65 3.70 -2.46
C VAL A 19 -2.30 5.19 -2.23
N PRO A 20 -2.76 6.11 -3.09
CA PRO A 20 -2.36 7.51 -3.00
C PRO A 20 -2.83 8.16 -1.70
N GLY A 21 -2.12 9.20 -1.28
CA GLY A 21 -2.57 10.06 -0.19
C GLY A 21 -1.43 10.81 0.47
N HIS A 22 -0.36 10.12 0.85
CA HIS A 22 0.86 10.77 1.32
C HIS A 22 1.55 11.51 0.17
N THR A 23 1.65 10.84 -0.98
CA THR A 23 1.93 11.40 -2.30
C THR A 23 0.91 10.89 -3.33
N ARG A 24 0.95 11.43 -4.55
CA ARG A 24 0.11 10.97 -5.68
C ARG A 24 0.62 9.68 -6.34
N ALA A 25 1.79 9.19 -5.95
CA ALA A 25 2.49 8.10 -6.62
C ALA A 25 2.65 6.86 -5.74
N ASP A 26 2.10 6.88 -4.53
CA ASP A 26 2.30 5.80 -3.57
C ASP A 26 1.66 4.50 -4.04
N MET A 27 2.44 3.42 -3.92
CA MET A 27 2.06 2.05 -4.20
C MET A 27 2.35 1.21 -2.96
N ALA A 28 1.42 0.31 -2.64
CA ALA A 28 1.66 -0.81 -1.75
C ALA A 28 2.01 -2.03 -2.61
N TYR A 29 2.81 -2.94 -2.06
CA TYR A 29 3.20 -4.17 -2.75
C TYR A 29 2.78 -5.38 -1.93
N ILE A 30 1.88 -6.17 -2.50
CA ILE A 30 1.41 -7.43 -1.91
C ILE A 30 2.28 -8.54 -2.47
N ALA A 31 3.15 -9.08 -1.63
CA ALA A 31 4.04 -10.18 -1.97
C ALA A 31 3.50 -11.48 -1.38
N THR A 32 3.21 -12.46 -2.24
CA THR A 32 2.66 -13.75 -1.85
C THR A 32 3.53 -14.87 -2.39
N ASP A 33 3.90 -15.81 -1.51
CA ASP A 33 4.42 -17.13 -1.85
C ASP A 33 3.39 -18.22 -1.50
N ASP A 34 3.79 -19.49 -1.56
CA ASP A 34 2.91 -20.63 -1.30
C ASP A 34 2.40 -20.70 0.15
N GLU A 35 3.03 -20.00 1.11
CA GLU A 35 2.73 -20.10 2.53
C GLU A 35 2.17 -18.80 3.13
N LYS A 36 2.64 -17.65 2.65
CA LYS A 36 2.45 -16.36 3.31
C LYS A 36 2.21 -15.22 2.33
N THR A 37 1.47 -14.23 2.82
CA THR A 37 1.33 -12.93 2.17
C THR A 37 1.91 -11.85 3.08
N VAL A 38 2.70 -10.95 2.51
CA VAL A 38 3.28 -9.78 3.17
C VAL A 38 2.93 -8.54 2.35
N VAL A 39 2.56 -7.46 3.01
CA VAL A 39 2.23 -6.20 2.36
C VAL A 39 3.23 -5.12 2.77
N PHE A 40 3.94 -4.56 1.80
CA PHE A 40 4.77 -3.37 1.98
C PHE A 40 3.91 -2.14 1.72
N VAL A 41 3.48 -1.45 2.77
CA VAL A 41 2.48 -0.37 2.70
C VAL A 41 3.04 1.02 2.41
N GLY A 42 4.37 1.18 2.41
CA GLY A 42 5.03 2.49 2.28
C GLY A 42 4.62 3.47 3.39
N ASP A 43 4.71 4.77 3.11
CA ASP A 43 4.23 5.83 4.00
C ASP A 43 2.70 5.99 3.89
N THR A 44 1.96 4.91 4.17
CA THR A 44 0.49 4.91 4.24
C THR A 44 0.02 4.71 5.68
N LEU A 45 0.52 3.63 6.31
CA LEU A 45 0.26 3.26 7.70
C LEU A 45 1.59 3.16 8.45
N PHE A 46 1.61 3.66 9.68
CA PHE A 46 2.65 3.33 10.65
C PHE A 46 2.12 2.32 11.66
N ALA A 47 2.98 1.96 12.63
CA ALA A 47 2.56 1.15 13.76
C ALA A 47 1.30 1.76 14.42
N PRO A 48 0.39 0.93 14.95
CA PRO A 48 -0.91 1.41 15.45
C PRO A 48 -0.84 2.53 16.48
N ASP A 49 0.24 2.61 17.27
CA ASP A 49 0.50 3.64 18.28
C ASP A 49 1.09 4.95 17.70
N VAL A 50 1.58 4.92 16.46
CA VAL A 50 2.12 6.08 15.74
C VAL A 50 1.05 6.71 14.83
N GLY A 51 0.26 5.88 14.13
CA GLY A 51 -0.83 6.36 13.27
C GLY A 51 -0.50 6.34 11.78
N THR A 52 -0.66 7.48 11.10
CA THR A 52 -0.61 7.58 9.62
C THR A 52 0.42 8.59 9.15
N ALA A 53 0.83 8.49 7.88
CA ALA A 53 1.70 9.49 7.28
C ALA A 53 1.01 10.85 7.08
N ARG A 54 1.82 11.88 6.83
CA ARG A 54 1.39 13.24 6.49
C ARG A 54 0.83 13.33 5.06
N CYS A 55 -0.01 14.31 4.75
CA CYS A 55 -0.61 14.48 3.40
C CYS A 55 -0.39 15.87 2.79
N ASP A 56 0.59 16.63 3.26
CA ASP A 56 0.81 18.03 2.89
C ASP A 56 1.93 18.22 1.85
N PHE A 57 2.43 17.14 1.26
CA PHE A 57 3.23 17.24 0.04
C PHE A 57 2.40 17.73 -1.16
N PRO A 58 3.02 18.28 -2.22
CA PRO A 58 2.31 18.65 -3.44
C PRO A 58 1.53 17.48 -4.07
N GLY A 59 0.19 17.54 -3.97
CA GLY A 59 -0.72 16.48 -4.43
C GLY A 59 -0.98 15.37 -3.42
N GLY A 60 -0.52 15.51 -2.18
CA GLY A 60 -1.03 14.74 -1.05
C GLY A 60 -2.48 15.14 -0.73
N ASP A 61 -3.27 14.19 -0.25
CA ASP A 61 -4.67 14.36 0.06
C ASP A 61 -5.11 13.38 1.16
N ALA A 62 -5.55 13.92 2.31
CA ALA A 62 -5.92 13.12 3.47
C ALA A 62 -7.17 12.25 3.25
N LYS A 63 -8.08 12.67 2.36
CA LYS A 63 -9.26 11.88 2.02
C LYS A 63 -8.86 10.66 1.19
N ASN A 64 -7.96 10.84 0.22
CA ASN A 64 -7.38 9.74 -0.55
C ASN A 64 -6.59 8.80 0.36
N LEU A 65 -5.75 9.33 1.26
CA LEU A 65 -5.01 8.50 2.22
C LEU A 65 -5.96 7.62 3.04
N TYR A 66 -7.04 8.21 3.56
CA TYR A 66 -8.04 7.46 4.33
C TYR A 66 -8.69 6.33 3.52
N GLN A 67 -9.05 6.57 2.24
CA GLN A 67 -9.60 5.51 1.38
C GLN A 67 -8.55 4.42 1.07
N SER A 68 -7.30 4.81 0.84
CA SER A 68 -6.20 3.87 0.61
C SER A 68 -5.94 3.00 1.84
N ILE A 69 -5.97 3.58 3.04
CA ILE A 69 -5.87 2.84 4.30
C ILE A 69 -7.02 1.84 4.43
N LYS A 70 -8.26 2.25 4.12
CA LYS A 70 -9.41 1.33 4.16
C LYS A 70 -9.23 0.13 3.22
N LYS A 71 -8.80 0.38 1.98
CA LYS A 71 -8.49 -0.68 1.00
C LYS A 71 -7.45 -1.67 1.54
N LEU A 72 -6.40 -1.17 2.21
CA LEU A 72 -5.38 -2.03 2.83
C LEU A 72 -5.92 -2.86 4.00
N LEU A 73 -6.77 -2.27 4.84
CA LEU A 73 -7.37 -2.95 6.00
C LEU A 73 -8.53 -3.91 5.62
N GLU A 74 -8.94 -3.94 4.35
CA GLU A 74 -9.89 -4.93 3.80
C GLU A 74 -9.19 -6.21 3.33
N LEU A 75 -7.85 -6.26 3.35
CA LEU A 75 -7.09 -7.48 3.08
C LEU A 75 -7.32 -8.53 4.19
N PRO A 76 -7.20 -9.83 3.87
CA PRO A 76 -7.37 -10.90 4.87
C PRO A 76 -6.38 -10.82 6.03
N ASP A 77 -6.83 -11.26 7.21
CA ASP A 77 -6.00 -11.50 8.41
C ASP A 77 -5.07 -12.71 8.27
#